data_AF-A0A8T3Z4U8-F1
#
_entry.id   AF-A0A8T3Z4U8-F1
#
_cell.length_a   1.000
_cell.length_b   1.000
_cell.length_c   1.000
_cell.angle_alpha   90.00
_cell.angle_beta   90.00
_cell.angle_gamma   90.00
#
_symmetry.space_group_name_H-M   'P 1'
#
loop_
_entity.id
_entity.type
_entity.pdbx_description
1 polymer ?
#
loop_
_entity_poly.entity_id
_entity_poly.type
_entity_poly.pdbx_seq_one_letter_code
_entity_poly.pdbx_strand_id
1 'polypeptide(L)'
;MKIVGILSVFLLSLAFVSYSVQAQNMVTGEVTRTFDTIKPYLPRVITENVLAPAGTPVYEIKVEVSRVVFQARVSLDSTGPDSVDIPSLPGGLVYDYFNVSSKNMVDSDIKTLSLKFKVDKEWLESNKVPEDGVKLLKLSSGQWDEVETAVLPNATGQATYQASPNGFAIFAVAGESAAAVQAPAEEVAEVAGENVGSDQGVVEVASGENTASEKIQNEINWVLIGAAAVVIVLILVFLPGSILRKKNKNPWKAPMR
;
A
#
# COMPACT_ATOMS: atom_id res chain seq x y z
N MET A 1 28.27 57.41 0.62
CA MET A 1 28.30 55.93 0.66
C MET A 1 27.06 55.45 1.41
N LYS A 2 25.93 55.25 0.74
CA LYS A 2 24.67 54.76 1.33
C LYS A 2 23.80 54.10 0.25
N ILE A 3 23.97 52.81 -0.01
CA ILE A 3 22.93 51.95 -0.60
C ILE A 3 23.15 50.52 -0.12
N VAL A 4 22.63 50.16 1.05
CA VAL A 4 22.37 48.76 1.42
C VAL A 4 21.05 48.75 2.18
N GLY A 5 20.03 48.16 1.59
CA GLY A 5 18.72 48.02 2.21
C GLY A 5 17.62 48.09 1.18
N ILE A 6 17.31 46.96 0.54
CA ILE A 6 16.03 46.65 -0.14
C ILE A 6 15.95 45.16 -0.54
N LEU A 7 17.04 44.38 -0.47
CA LEU A 7 17.01 43.00 -1.00
C LEU A 7 16.41 41.92 -0.07
N SER A 8 16.02 42.24 1.18
CA SER A 8 15.62 41.19 2.15
C SER A 8 14.10 40.98 2.30
N VAL A 9 13.25 41.82 1.70
CA VAL A 9 11.79 41.72 1.90
C VAL A 9 11.10 40.93 0.79
N PHE A 10 11.74 40.80 -0.38
CA PHE A 10 11.18 40.08 -1.52
C PHE A 10 11.31 38.55 -1.41
N LEU A 11 12.37 38.03 -0.79
CA LEU A 11 12.56 36.59 -0.62
C LEU A 11 11.61 35.98 0.43
N LEU A 12 11.29 36.70 1.52
CA LEU A 12 10.27 36.25 2.46
C LEU A 12 8.87 36.32 1.84
N SER A 13 8.54 37.34 1.04
CA SER A 13 7.25 37.44 0.37
C SER A 13 7.03 36.32 -0.65
N LEU A 14 8.04 35.95 -1.44
CA LEU A 14 7.95 34.82 -2.39
C LEU A 14 7.77 33.47 -1.67
N ALA A 15 8.46 33.24 -0.55
CA ALA A 15 8.25 32.03 0.24
C ALA A 15 6.89 32.03 0.96
N PHE A 16 6.41 33.18 1.45
CA PHE A 16 5.10 33.30 2.10
C PHE A 16 3.95 33.19 1.10
N VAL A 17 4.09 33.74 -0.10
CA VAL A 17 3.16 33.57 -1.23
C VAL A 17 3.20 32.13 -1.72
N SER A 18 4.38 31.51 -1.86
CA SER A 18 4.46 30.08 -2.24
C SER A 18 3.82 29.17 -1.19
N TYR A 19 4.10 29.42 0.10
CA TYR A 19 3.54 28.65 1.23
C TYR A 19 2.03 28.90 1.40
N SER A 20 1.55 30.14 1.23
CA SER A 20 0.11 30.46 1.29
C SER A 20 -0.66 29.97 0.06
N VAL A 21 -0.05 29.96 -1.13
CA VAL A 21 -0.61 29.31 -2.33
C VAL A 21 -0.68 27.79 -2.15
N GLN A 22 0.32 27.16 -1.51
CA GLN A 22 0.27 25.74 -1.14
C GLN A 22 -0.78 25.44 -0.07
N ALA A 23 -0.98 26.33 0.91
CA ALA A 23 -1.98 26.17 1.97
C ALA A 23 -3.42 26.43 1.49
N GLN A 24 -3.64 27.35 0.56
CA GLN A 24 -4.98 27.63 -0.01
C GLN A 24 -5.44 26.58 -1.02
N ASN A 25 -4.54 25.73 -1.53
CA ASN A 25 -4.92 24.55 -2.32
C ASN A 25 -5.27 23.32 -1.46
N MET A 26 -5.24 23.42 -0.12
CA MET A 26 -5.72 22.35 0.78
C MET A 26 -7.24 22.41 1.03
N VAL A 27 -8.02 22.91 0.08
CA VAL A 27 -9.47 22.90 0.18
C VAL A 27 -9.97 21.54 -0.29
N THR A 28 -10.42 20.75 0.68
CA THR A 28 -11.34 19.59 0.61
C THR A 28 -10.91 18.38 -0.21
N GLY A 29 -10.37 17.36 0.48
CA GLY A 29 -10.30 15.91 0.20
C GLY A 29 -9.99 15.35 -1.20
N GLU A 30 -10.05 16.12 -2.28
CA GLU A 30 -9.78 15.69 -3.65
C GLU A 30 -8.41 16.18 -4.11
N VAL A 31 -7.61 15.27 -4.64
CA VAL A 31 -6.35 15.53 -5.35
C VAL A 31 -6.46 15.03 -6.77
N THR A 32 -6.22 15.92 -7.75
CA THR A 32 -6.15 15.57 -9.17
C THR A 32 -4.72 15.66 -9.71
N ARG A 33 -4.36 14.71 -10.59
CA ARG A 33 -3.15 14.74 -11.40
C ARG A 33 -3.47 14.65 -12.88
N THR A 34 -2.79 15.49 -13.66
CA THR A 34 -2.96 15.56 -15.11
C THR A 34 -1.72 15.03 -15.81
N PHE A 35 -1.92 14.25 -16.88
CA PHE A 35 -0.88 13.72 -17.75
C PHE A 35 -1.15 14.17 -19.18
N ASP A 36 -0.18 14.84 -19.80
CA ASP A 36 -0.30 15.23 -21.20
C ASP A 36 -0.43 14.01 -22.11
N THR A 37 0.34 12.96 -21.80
CA THR A 37 0.29 11.67 -22.51
C THR A 37 0.70 10.52 -21.60
N ILE A 38 -0.12 9.47 -21.60
CA ILE A 38 0.19 8.16 -21.03
C ILE A 38 0.42 7.19 -22.20
N LYS A 39 1.57 6.53 -22.22
CA LYS A 39 1.94 5.56 -23.26
C LYS A 39 1.76 4.13 -22.72
N PRO A 40 1.42 3.16 -23.59
CA PRO A 40 1.36 1.76 -23.20
C PRO A 40 2.67 1.26 -22.61
N TYR A 41 2.58 0.29 -21.70
CA TYR A 41 3.72 -0.38 -21.06
C TYR A 41 4.65 0.55 -20.25
N LEU A 42 4.25 1.80 -20.03
CA LEU A 42 4.97 2.77 -19.22
C LEU A 42 4.07 3.22 -18.07
N PRO A 43 4.13 2.53 -16.91
CA PRO A 43 3.26 2.84 -15.78
C PRO A 43 3.50 4.27 -15.29
N ARG A 44 2.41 4.96 -14.93
CA ARG A 44 2.44 6.24 -14.23
C ARG A 44 2.19 5.99 -12.77
N VAL A 45 3.10 6.50 -11.93
CA VAL A 45 3.01 6.38 -10.48
C VAL A 45 2.70 7.75 -9.92
N ILE A 46 1.68 7.79 -9.08
CA ILE A 46 1.28 8.95 -8.29
C ILE A 46 1.54 8.59 -6.83
N THR A 47 2.38 9.35 -6.14
CA THR A 47 2.90 9.03 -4.80
C THR A 47 2.32 9.93 -3.70
N GLU A 48 2.60 9.60 -2.44
CA GLU A 48 2.04 10.27 -1.26
C GLU A 48 2.27 11.79 -1.21
N ASN A 49 3.44 12.27 -1.60
CA ASN A 49 3.75 13.71 -1.70
C ASN A 49 2.81 14.48 -2.64
N VAL A 50 2.11 13.75 -3.49
CA VAL A 50 1.12 14.24 -4.42
C VAL A 50 -0.29 13.97 -3.90
N LEU A 51 -0.52 12.76 -3.38
CA LEU A 51 -1.81 12.18 -3.04
C LEU A 51 -2.30 12.45 -1.62
N ALA A 52 -1.48 13.01 -0.73
CA ALA A 52 -1.83 13.17 0.67
C ALA A 52 -2.41 14.57 1.00
N PRO A 53 -3.72 14.82 0.79
CA PRO A 53 -4.41 15.69 1.72
C PRO A 53 -4.43 14.98 3.09
N ALA A 54 -4.57 15.75 4.17
CA ALA A 54 -4.69 15.15 5.50
C ALA A 54 -5.90 14.18 5.53
N GLY A 55 -5.68 12.94 5.99
CA GLY A 55 -6.75 11.98 6.26
C GLY A 55 -7.08 10.95 5.17
N THR A 56 -6.23 10.72 4.15
CA THR A 56 -6.43 9.59 3.20
C THR A 56 -5.52 8.38 3.52
N PRO A 57 -6.03 7.14 3.38
CA PRO A 57 -5.22 5.94 3.53
C PRO A 57 -4.41 5.63 2.29
N VAL A 58 -4.77 6.17 1.12
CA VAL A 58 -4.11 5.87 -0.16
C VAL A 58 -2.85 6.71 -0.30
N TYR A 59 -1.72 6.06 -0.57
CA TYR A 59 -0.42 6.72 -0.71
C TYR A 59 0.28 6.44 -2.04
N GLU A 60 -0.19 5.46 -2.82
CA GLU A 60 0.30 5.21 -4.18
C GLU A 60 -0.87 4.83 -5.10
N ILE A 61 -0.98 5.50 -6.24
CA ILE A 61 -1.82 5.07 -7.37
C ILE A 61 -0.88 4.83 -8.56
N LYS A 62 -0.88 3.60 -9.07
CA LYS A 62 -0.10 3.22 -10.25
C LYS A 62 -1.04 2.77 -11.35
N VAL A 63 -0.96 3.43 -12.50
CA VAL A 63 -1.80 3.12 -13.67
C VAL A 63 -0.93 2.81 -14.87
N GLU A 64 -1.22 1.70 -15.54
CA GLU A 64 -0.69 1.33 -16.84
C GLU A 64 -1.85 1.24 -17.83
N VAL A 65 -1.65 1.74 -19.04
CA VAL A 65 -2.68 1.75 -20.10
C VAL A 65 -2.35 0.78 -21.22
N SER A 66 -3.37 0.24 -21.89
CA SER A 66 -3.25 -0.65 -23.04
C SER A 66 -3.03 0.10 -24.35
N ARG A 67 -3.41 1.38 -24.40
CA ARG A 67 -3.26 2.28 -25.57
C ARG A 67 -2.82 3.68 -25.15
N VAL A 68 -2.39 4.50 -26.11
CA VAL A 68 -2.02 5.89 -25.83
C VAL A 68 -3.24 6.67 -25.40
N VAL A 69 -3.11 7.41 -24.29
CA VAL A 69 -4.16 8.29 -23.74
C VAL A 69 -3.61 9.72 -23.63
N PHE A 70 -4.36 10.71 -24.09
CA PHE A 70 -3.98 12.12 -24.08
C PHE A 70 -4.77 12.90 -23.04
N GLN A 71 -4.11 13.86 -22.39
CA GLN A 71 -4.76 14.78 -21.45
C GLN A 71 -5.56 14.05 -20.36
N ALA A 72 -5.04 12.90 -19.92
CA ALA A 72 -5.66 12.07 -18.90
C ALA A 72 -5.60 12.78 -17.55
N ARG A 73 -6.67 12.67 -16.76
CA ARG A 73 -6.64 13.06 -15.34
C ARG A 73 -6.97 11.87 -14.48
N VAL A 74 -6.31 11.77 -13.34
CA VAL A 74 -6.59 10.83 -12.27
C VAL A 74 -6.85 11.64 -11.02
N SER A 75 -8.01 11.45 -10.39
CA SER A 75 -8.37 12.09 -9.12
C SER A 75 -8.48 11.04 -8.02
N LEU A 76 -8.07 11.42 -6.81
CA LEU A 76 -8.34 10.73 -5.55
C LEU A 76 -9.17 11.66 -4.69
N ASP A 77 -10.35 11.24 -4.29
CA ASP A 77 -11.23 11.97 -3.38
C ASP A 77 -11.43 11.16 -2.08
N SER A 78 -11.08 11.79 -0.96
CA SER A 78 -11.12 11.21 0.38
C SER A 78 -12.17 11.86 1.30
N THR A 79 -13.07 12.72 0.81
CA THR A 79 -14.20 13.19 1.65
C THR A 79 -15.27 12.12 1.83
N GLY A 80 -15.09 10.95 1.21
CA GLY A 80 -16.15 9.97 1.07
C GLY A 80 -17.24 10.49 0.12
N PRO A 81 -18.24 9.67 -0.21
CA PRO A 81 -19.37 10.11 -1.03
C PRO A 81 -20.22 11.17 -0.29
N ASP A 82 -19.93 12.45 -0.41
CA ASP A 82 -20.82 13.50 0.14
C ASP A 82 -22.24 13.52 -0.52
N SER A 83 -22.48 12.65 -1.51
CA SER A 83 -23.66 12.70 -2.38
C SER A 83 -24.11 11.36 -3.00
N VAL A 84 -23.58 10.21 -2.56
CA VAL A 84 -23.98 8.88 -3.09
C VAL A 84 -24.61 8.07 -1.98
N ASP A 85 -25.82 7.55 -2.21
CA ASP A 85 -26.41 6.45 -1.43
C ASP A 85 -25.53 5.20 -1.60
N ILE A 86 -24.39 5.19 -0.92
CA ILE A 86 -23.52 4.04 -0.89
C ILE A 86 -24.25 2.93 -0.14
N PRO A 87 -24.39 1.73 -0.72
CA PRO A 87 -24.95 0.60 0.00
C PRO A 87 -24.09 0.34 1.24
N SER A 88 -24.74 0.22 2.41
CA SER A 88 -24.05 -0.18 3.64
C SER A 88 -23.32 -1.49 3.39
N LEU A 89 -22.05 -1.58 3.78
CA LEU A 89 -21.32 -2.83 3.70
C LEU A 89 -21.89 -3.83 4.74
N PRO A 90 -22.52 -4.94 4.33
CA PRO A 90 -23.14 -5.86 5.28
C PRO A 90 -22.07 -6.60 6.09
N GLY A 91 -22.07 -6.44 7.41
CA GLY A 91 -21.16 -7.17 8.31
C GLY A 91 -19.69 -6.75 8.29
N GLY A 92 -19.28 -5.87 7.37
CA GLY A 92 -17.90 -5.42 7.25
C GLY A 92 -17.63 -4.16 8.08
N LEU A 93 -16.60 -4.22 8.91
CA LEU A 93 -16.11 -3.07 9.64
C LEU A 93 -15.27 -2.20 8.70
N VAL A 94 -15.74 -0.99 8.39
CA VAL A 94 -15.06 -0.09 7.44
C VAL A 94 -14.07 0.82 8.16
N TYR A 95 -12.85 0.87 7.64
CA TYR A 95 -11.80 1.80 8.05
C TYR A 95 -11.99 3.16 7.37
N ASP A 96 -12.14 3.16 6.04
CA ASP A 96 -12.30 4.39 5.26
C ASP A 96 -12.93 4.14 3.88
N TYR A 97 -13.44 5.21 3.28
CA TYR A 97 -13.93 5.26 1.90
C TYR A 97 -13.14 6.28 1.08
N PHE A 98 -12.88 5.96 -0.18
CA PHE A 98 -12.29 6.91 -1.12
C PHE A 98 -12.75 6.64 -2.54
N ASN A 99 -12.73 7.66 -3.40
CA ASN A 99 -13.05 7.56 -4.80
C ASN A 99 -11.80 7.81 -5.64
N VAL A 100 -11.46 6.86 -6.51
CA VAL A 100 -10.46 7.07 -7.55
C VAL A 100 -11.20 7.20 -8.87
N SER A 101 -11.11 8.37 -9.50
CA SER A 101 -11.80 8.65 -10.75
C SER A 101 -10.82 9.13 -11.83
N SER A 102 -11.29 9.16 -13.07
CA SER A 102 -10.48 9.66 -14.17
C SER A 102 -11.28 10.50 -15.16
N LYS A 103 -10.56 11.33 -15.92
CA LYS A 103 -11.08 12.08 -17.06
C LYS A 103 -10.23 11.80 -18.29
N ASN A 104 -10.87 11.67 -19.45
CA ASN A 104 -10.24 11.31 -20.73
C ASN A 104 -9.53 9.96 -20.72
N MET A 105 -9.91 9.08 -19.79
CA MET A 105 -9.45 7.70 -19.68
C MET A 105 -10.67 6.88 -19.22
N VAL A 106 -10.89 5.71 -19.80
CA VAL A 106 -11.97 4.79 -19.39
C VAL A 106 -11.37 3.46 -18.93
N ASP A 107 -12.16 2.64 -18.24
CA ASP A 107 -11.66 1.37 -17.69
C ASP A 107 -11.09 0.44 -18.76
N SER A 108 -11.63 0.42 -19.98
CA SER A 108 -11.09 -0.37 -21.10
C SER A 108 -9.69 0.06 -21.56
N ASP A 109 -9.24 1.25 -21.15
CA ASP A 109 -7.89 1.76 -21.46
C ASP A 109 -6.87 1.27 -20.46
N ILE A 110 -7.30 0.81 -19.30
CA ILE A 110 -6.45 0.39 -18.20
C ILE A 110 -6.00 -1.04 -18.45
N LYS A 111 -4.68 -1.21 -18.46
CA LYS A 111 -4.06 -2.53 -18.46
C LYS A 111 -3.89 -3.04 -17.03
N THR A 112 -3.36 -2.18 -16.15
CA THR A 112 -3.24 -2.46 -14.73
C THR A 112 -3.52 -1.19 -13.94
N LEU A 113 -4.23 -1.34 -12.83
CA LEU A 113 -4.38 -0.32 -11.80
C LEU A 113 -3.96 -0.95 -10.48
N SER A 114 -3.02 -0.33 -9.79
CA SER A 114 -2.53 -0.77 -8.50
C SER A 114 -2.66 0.39 -7.51
N LEU A 115 -3.25 0.08 -6.37
CA LEU A 115 -3.43 0.99 -5.25
C LEU A 115 -2.60 0.49 -4.08
N LYS A 116 -1.88 1.39 -3.42
CA LYS A 116 -1.32 1.10 -2.11
C LYS A 116 -1.90 2.02 -1.07
N PHE A 117 -2.25 1.43 0.06
CA PHE A 117 -2.91 2.10 1.16
C PHE A 117 -2.39 1.59 2.51
N LYS A 118 -2.61 2.39 3.55
CA LYS A 118 -2.19 2.14 4.93
C LYS A 118 -3.39 2.07 5.84
N VAL A 119 -3.30 1.21 6.84
CA VAL A 119 -4.26 1.12 7.96
C VAL A 119 -3.49 1.28 9.26
N ASP A 120 -4.05 2.09 10.16
CA ASP A 120 -3.47 2.28 11.49
C ASP A 120 -3.55 0.98 12.29
N LYS A 121 -2.42 0.55 12.86
CA LYS A 121 -2.36 -0.69 13.67
C LYS A 121 -3.28 -0.63 14.89
N GLU A 122 -3.44 0.56 15.47
CA GLU A 122 -4.35 0.81 16.59
C GLU A 122 -5.81 0.52 16.22
N TRP A 123 -6.22 0.83 14.98
CA TRP A 123 -7.56 0.48 14.50
C TRP A 123 -7.71 -1.03 14.32
N LEU A 124 -6.70 -1.71 13.77
CA LEU A 124 -6.71 -3.18 13.63
C LEU A 124 -6.82 -3.88 14.99
N GLU A 125 -6.01 -3.45 15.95
CA GLU A 125 -5.99 -3.99 17.32
C GLU A 125 -7.32 -3.76 18.04
N SER A 126 -7.84 -2.52 18.01
CA SER A 126 -9.10 -2.16 18.67
C SER A 126 -10.29 -2.95 18.14
N ASN A 127 -10.23 -3.33 16.87
CA ASN A 127 -11.30 -4.02 16.17
C ASN A 127 -11.08 -5.53 16.00
N LYS A 128 -9.95 -6.07 16.51
CA LYS A 128 -9.58 -7.49 16.41
C LYS A 128 -9.56 -7.98 14.95
N VAL A 129 -9.07 -7.14 14.06
CA VAL A 129 -8.85 -7.45 12.65
C VAL A 129 -7.38 -7.88 12.49
N PRO A 130 -7.10 -9.12 12.05
CA PRO A 130 -5.73 -9.53 11.77
C PRO A 130 -5.19 -8.77 10.54
N GLU A 131 -3.87 -8.63 10.39
CA GLU A 131 -3.30 -7.83 9.28
C GLU A 131 -3.75 -8.35 7.90
N ASP A 132 -3.94 -9.66 7.73
CA ASP A 132 -4.44 -10.30 6.50
C ASP A 132 -5.97 -10.28 6.35
N GLY A 133 -6.71 -9.85 7.39
CA GLY A 133 -8.16 -9.65 7.37
C GLY A 133 -8.59 -8.31 6.76
N VAL A 134 -7.65 -7.47 6.33
CA VAL A 134 -7.95 -6.21 5.64
C VAL A 134 -8.15 -6.44 4.15
N LYS A 135 -9.26 -5.93 3.63
CA LYS A 135 -9.67 -6.05 2.23
C LYS A 135 -9.94 -4.68 1.63
N LEU A 136 -9.60 -4.51 0.37
CA LEU A 136 -10.13 -3.44 -0.46
C LEU A 136 -11.40 -3.93 -1.16
N LEU A 137 -12.47 -3.16 -1.08
CA LEU A 137 -13.72 -3.44 -1.77
C LEU A 137 -13.98 -2.36 -2.83
N LYS A 138 -14.49 -2.76 -3.99
CA LYS A 138 -14.86 -1.89 -5.10
C LYS A 138 -16.37 -1.81 -5.20
N LEU A 139 -16.93 -0.61 -5.25
CA LEU A 139 -18.36 -0.42 -5.52
C LEU A 139 -18.62 -0.55 -7.03
N SER A 140 -19.39 -1.57 -7.41
CA SER A 140 -19.77 -1.86 -8.79
C SER A 140 -21.26 -2.18 -8.87
N SER A 141 -22.00 -1.47 -9.73
CA SER A 141 -23.43 -1.74 -9.95
C SER A 141 -24.29 -1.79 -8.67
N GLY A 142 -23.92 -1.00 -7.64
CA GLY A 142 -24.63 -0.98 -6.36
C GLY A 142 -24.28 -2.12 -5.40
N GLN A 143 -23.21 -2.88 -5.67
CA GLN A 143 -22.71 -3.95 -4.82
C GLN A 143 -21.21 -3.78 -4.54
N TRP A 144 -20.76 -4.33 -3.42
CA TRP A 144 -19.35 -4.33 -3.03
C TRP A 144 -18.68 -5.62 -3.48
N ASP A 145 -17.71 -5.50 -4.37
CA ASP A 145 -16.89 -6.61 -4.84
C ASP A 145 -15.53 -6.59 -4.14
N GLU A 146 -15.07 -7.74 -3.63
CA GLU A 146 -13.72 -7.86 -3.07
C GLU A 146 -12.65 -7.71 -4.16
N VAL A 147 -11.61 -6.93 -3.84
CA VAL A 147 -10.41 -6.78 -4.65
C VAL A 147 -9.28 -7.54 -3.99
N GLU A 148 -8.55 -8.34 -4.76
CA GLU A 148 -7.36 -9.03 -4.28
C GLU A 148 -6.41 -8.04 -3.60
N THR A 149 -6.15 -8.28 -2.32
CA THR A 149 -5.41 -7.40 -1.43
C THR A 149 -4.26 -8.17 -0.78
N ALA A 150 -3.04 -7.69 -0.95
CA ALA A 150 -1.83 -8.28 -0.40
C ALA A 150 -1.24 -7.40 0.70
N VAL A 151 -0.85 -8.00 1.82
CA VAL A 151 -0.09 -7.35 2.89
C VAL A 151 1.33 -7.09 2.39
N LEU A 152 1.83 -5.87 2.59
CA LEU A 152 3.20 -5.50 2.27
C LEU A 152 4.10 -5.58 3.51
N PRO A 153 5.39 -5.96 3.36
CA PRO A 153 6.32 -6.00 4.49
C PRO A 153 6.43 -4.64 5.20
N ASN A 154 6.33 -4.68 6.53
CA ASN A 154 6.27 -3.53 7.43
C ASN A 154 7.34 -2.44 7.13
N ALA A 155 6.88 -1.22 6.87
CA ALA A 155 7.73 -0.04 6.65
C ALA A 155 7.76 0.95 7.83
N THR A 156 7.40 0.51 9.03
CA THR A 156 7.24 1.27 10.31
C THR A 156 5.83 1.82 10.58
N GLY A 157 5.35 1.62 11.81
CA GLY A 157 4.15 2.26 12.40
C GLY A 157 2.78 1.80 11.90
N GLN A 158 2.63 1.51 10.62
CA GLN A 158 1.35 1.22 9.96
C GLN A 158 1.39 -0.12 9.21
N ALA A 159 0.23 -0.76 9.07
CA ALA A 159 0.07 -1.90 8.19
C ALA A 159 -0.17 -1.39 6.76
N THR A 160 0.55 -1.91 5.78
CA THR A 160 0.50 -1.45 4.39
C THR A 160 0.04 -2.56 3.46
N TYR A 161 -0.69 -2.15 2.43
CA TYR A 161 -1.41 -3.05 1.55
C TYR A 161 -1.22 -2.65 0.10
N GLN A 162 -1.33 -3.63 -0.79
CA GLN A 162 -1.43 -3.42 -2.22
C GLN A 162 -2.65 -4.16 -2.76
N ALA A 163 -3.46 -3.47 -3.56
CA ALA A 163 -4.59 -4.06 -4.27
C ALA A 163 -4.55 -3.71 -5.75
N SER A 164 -5.16 -4.55 -6.59
CA SER A 164 -5.15 -4.39 -8.05
C SER A 164 -6.56 -4.41 -8.65
N PRO A 165 -7.38 -3.35 -8.46
CA PRO A 165 -8.74 -3.32 -8.97
C PRO A 165 -8.80 -3.24 -10.51
N ASN A 166 -9.89 -3.74 -11.09
CA ASN A 166 -10.19 -3.62 -12.51
C ASN A 166 -10.85 -2.26 -12.83
N GLY A 167 -10.11 -1.17 -12.65
CA GLY A 167 -10.55 0.17 -13.03
C GLY A 167 -11.01 1.07 -11.90
N PHE A 168 -11.44 2.27 -12.27
CA PHE A 168 -11.72 3.39 -11.37
C PHE A 168 -13.11 3.26 -10.74
N ALA A 169 -13.23 3.59 -9.44
CA ALA A 169 -14.47 3.45 -8.69
C ALA A 169 -14.39 4.15 -7.33
N ILE A 170 -15.50 4.06 -6.60
CA ILE A 170 -15.52 4.22 -5.15
C ILE A 170 -15.02 2.92 -4.52
N PHE A 171 -14.19 3.05 -3.51
CA PHE A 171 -13.60 1.95 -2.77
C PHE A 171 -13.85 2.09 -1.27
N ALA A 172 -13.84 0.95 -0.57
CA ALA A 172 -13.83 0.87 0.88
C ALA A 172 -12.63 0.03 1.34
N VAL A 173 -11.95 0.49 2.38
CA VAL A 173 -11.00 -0.32 3.15
C VAL A 173 -11.78 -0.94 4.30
N ALA A 174 -11.90 -2.25 4.33
CA ALA A 174 -12.68 -2.97 5.34
C ALA A 174 -11.82 -4.02 6.06
N GLY A 175 -12.21 -4.34 7.30
CA GLY A 175 -11.60 -5.38 8.11
C GLY A 175 -12.59 -6.47 8.47
N GLU A 176 -12.18 -7.72 8.30
CA GLU A 176 -12.89 -8.89 8.79
C GLU A 176 -12.37 -9.27 10.18
N SER A 177 -13.26 -9.29 11.17
CA SER A 177 -12.87 -9.73 12.51
C SER A 177 -12.60 -11.23 12.51
N ALA A 178 -11.60 -11.68 13.28
CA ALA A 178 -11.27 -13.09 13.43
C ALA A 178 -12.45 -13.97 13.93
N ALA A 179 -13.47 -13.37 14.56
CA ALA A 179 -14.68 -14.06 14.98
C ALA A 179 -15.69 -14.32 13.85
N ALA A 180 -15.66 -13.53 12.76
CA ALA A 180 -16.56 -13.67 11.62
C ALA A 180 -16.13 -14.80 10.67
N VAL A 181 -14.83 -15.14 10.65
CA VAL A 181 -14.24 -16.22 9.82
C VAL A 181 -14.64 -17.62 10.31
N GLN A 182 -15.29 -17.74 11.47
CA GLN A 182 -15.71 -19.01 12.08
C GLN A 182 -17.21 -19.32 11.97
N ALA A 183 -18.01 -18.47 11.31
CA ALA A 183 -19.39 -18.84 11.00
C ALA A 183 -19.38 -19.89 9.88
N PRO A 184 -19.84 -21.14 10.10
CA PRO A 184 -19.88 -22.15 9.05
C PRO A 184 -20.73 -21.64 7.88
N ALA A 185 -20.21 -21.79 6.66
CA ALA A 185 -21.04 -21.77 5.47
C ALA A 185 -22.07 -22.90 5.64
N GLU A 186 -23.30 -22.55 5.98
CA GLU A 186 -24.44 -23.45 5.87
C GLU A 186 -24.62 -23.76 4.38
N GLU A 187 -24.01 -24.86 3.98
CA GLU A 187 -24.35 -25.67 2.83
C GLU A 187 -25.85 -25.99 2.92
N VAL A 188 -26.66 -25.22 2.18
CA VAL A 188 -28.06 -25.56 1.94
C VAL A 188 -28.08 -26.78 1.02
N ALA A 189 -28.02 -27.95 1.64
CA ALA A 189 -28.36 -29.22 1.02
C ALA A 189 -29.88 -29.22 0.77
N GLU A 190 -30.28 -28.89 -0.45
CA GLU A 190 -31.64 -29.13 -0.95
C GLU A 190 -31.70 -30.55 -1.55
N VAL A 191 -32.38 -31.46 -0.86
CA VAL A 191 -32.64 -32.84 -1.28
C VAL A 191 -34.11 -32.99 -1.66
N ALA A 192 -34.37 -33.31 -2.93
CA ALA A 192 -35.46 -34.14 -3.49
C ALA A 192 -35.87 -33.58 -4.87
N GLY A 193 -35.98 -34.33 -5.97
CA GLY A 193 -35.81 -35.74 -6.26
C GLY A 193 -36.24 -36.00 -7.71
N GLU A 194 -35.68 -37.07 -8.29
CA GLU A 194 -36.26 -37.87 -9.38
C GLU A 194 -36.10 -37.40 -10.85
N ASN A 195 -35.07 -37.95 -11.53
CA ASN A 195 -35.32 -38.81 -12.69
C ASN A 195 -34.18 -39.84 -12.88
N VAL A 196 -34.59 -41.08 -13.13
CA VAL A 196 -33.78 -42.28 -13.33
C VAL A 196 -33.41 -42.42 -14.82
N GLY A 197 -32.17 -42.78 -15.11
CA GLY A 197 -31.70 -43.12 -16.45
C GLY A 197 -30.28 -43.69 -16.45
N SER A 198 -30.19 -44.99 -16.22
CA SER A 198 -29.01 -45.86 -16.19
C SER A 198 -28.18 -45.84 -17.48
N ASP A 199 -26.84 -45.84 -17.40
CA ASP A 199 -25.98 -46.94 -17.87
C ASP A 199 -24.49 -46.70 -17.52
N GLN A 200 -23.78 -47.80 -17.31
CA GLN A 200 -22.50 -47.97 -16.65
C GLN A 200 -21.28 -47.68 -17.52
N GLY A 201 -20.20 -47.30 -16.85
CA GLY A 201 -18.84 -47.31 -17.40
C GLY A 201 -17.81 -47.23 -16.28
N VAL A 202 -17.58 -48.35 -15.60
CA VAL A 202 -16.48 -48.53 -14.64
C VAL A 202 -15.16 -48.58 -15.42
N VAL A 203 -14.22 -47.69 -15.12
CA VAL A 203 -12.78 -48.00 -15.22
C VAL A 203 -12.06 -47.41 -14.02
N GLU A 204 -11.69 -48.30 -13.12
CA GLU A 204 -10.67 -48.19 -12.09
C GLU A 204 -9.29 -48.35 -12.74
N VAL A 205 -8.39 -47.38 -12.61
CA VAL A 205 -6.92 -47.65 -12.59
C VAL A 205 -6.24 -46.66 -11.65
N ALA A 206 -5.51 -47.24 -10.71
CA ALA A 206 -4.71 -46.63 -9.68
C ALA A 206 -3.40 -45.99 -10.20
N SER A 207 -2.77 -45.26 -9.26
CA SER A 207 -1.33 -45.26 -9.02
C SER A 207 -0.42 -44.45 -9.96
N GLY A 208 0.23 -43.45 -9.37
CA GLY A 208 1.40 -42.80 -9.94
C GLY A 208 1.82 -41.56 -9.16
N GLU A 209 2.41 -41.75 -7.97
CA GLU A 209 3.39 -40.79 -7.44
C GLU A 209 4.46 -40.53 -8.50
N ASN A 210 4.77 -39.26 -8.75
CA ASN A 210 6.07 -38.86 -9.27
C ASN A 210 6.45 -37.53 -8.64
N THR A 211 7.16 -37.65 -7.52
CA THR A 211 8.05 -36.63 -6.97
C THR A 211 9.09 -36.24 -8.03
N ALA A 212 9.07 -35.00 -8.50
CA ALA A 212 10.25 -34.37 -9.10
C ALA A 212 10.15 -32.84 -9.04
N SER A 213 10.77 -32.31 -7.98
CA SER A 213 11.33 -30.98 -7.79
C SER A 213 11.61 -30.19 -9.08
N GLU A 214 10.94 -29.06 -9.29
CA GLU A 214 11.36 -28.02 -10.22
C GLU A 214 11.60 -26.70 -9.47
N LYS A 215 12.80 -26.63 -8.86
CA LYS A 215 13.75 -25.53 -8.98
C LYS A 215 13.19 -24.09 -8.89
N ILE A 216 12.80 -23.68 -7.69
CA ILE A 216 12.73 -22.26 -7.32
C ILE A 216 14.17 -21.75 -7.14
N GLN A 217 14.76 -21.14 -8.18
CA GLN A 217 15.95 -20.33 -8.01
C GLN A 217 15.54 -18.89 -7.69
N ASN A 218 15.49 -18.60 -6.39
CA ASN A 218 15.52 -17.23 -5.90
C ASN A 218 16.81 -16.57 -6.39
N GLU A 219 16.69 -15.60 -7.29
CA GLU A 219 17.75 -14.62 -7.53
C GLU A 219 17.88 -13.70 -6.31
N ILE A 220 18.54 -14.21 -5.27
CA ILE A 220 19.03 -13.38 -4.18
C ILE A 220 20.29 -12.69 -4.70
N ASN A 221 20.15 -11.41 -5.02
CA ASN A 221 21.18 -10.54 -5.58
C ASN A 221 22.48 -10.61 -4.73
N TRP A 222 23.48 -11.37 -5.21
CA TRP A 222 24.73 -11.71 -4.51
C TRP A 222 25.60 -10.50 -4.10
N VAL A 223 25.28 -9.31 -4.59
CA VAL A 223 25.95 -8.06 -4.23
C VAL A 223 25.77 -7.70 -2.75
N LEU A 224 24.60 -7.98 -2.16
CA LEU A 224 24.32 -7.63 -0.76
C LEU A 224 25.00 -8.58 0.25
N ILE A 225 25.13 -9.86 -0.09
CA ILE A 225 25.81 -10.85 0.76
C ILE A 225 27.33 -10.61 0.74
N GLY A 226 27.89 -10.22 -0.41
CA GLY A 226 29.30 -9.84 -0.52
C GLY A 226 29.67 -8.60 0.30
N ALA A 227 28.80 -7.58 0.32
CA ALA A 227 29.05 -6.35 1.08
C ALA A 227 29.02 -6.57 2.61
N ALA A 228 28.11 -7.40 3.11
CA ALA A 228 28.01 -7.70 4.54
C ALA A 228 29.24 -8.45 5.09
N ALA A 229 29.81 -9.38 4.31
CA ALA A 229 31.01 -10.12 4.71
C ALA A 229 32.25 -9.22 4.84
N VAL A 230 32.42 -8.22 3.95
CA VAL A 230 33.56 -7.29 3.99
C VAL A 230 33.47 -6.38 5.21
N VAL A 231 32.27 -5.91 5.58
CA VAL A 231 32.07 -5.05 6.76
C VAL A 231 32.39 -5.80 8.05
N ILE A 232 32.00 -7.08 8.17
CA ILE A 232 32.29 -7.89 9.35
C ILE A 232 33.80 -8.12 9.51
N VAL A 233 34.53 -8.37 8.42
CA VAL A 233 36.00 -8.52 8.46
C VAL A 233 36.68 -7.21 8.86
N LEU A 234 36.23 -6.07 8.34
CA LEU A 234 36.78 -4.76 8.73
C LEU A 234 36.54 -4.46 10.22
N ILE A 235 35.37 -4.80 10.75
CA ILE A 235 35.02 -4.62 12.16
C ILE A 235 35.93 -5.49 13.06
N LEU A 236 36.17 -6.75 12.68
CA LEU A 236 37.03 -7.66 13.46
C LEU A 236 38.52 -7.27 13.41
N VAL A 237 38.99 -6.69 12.31
CA VAL A 237 40.39 -6.25 12.15
C VAL A 237 40.64 -4.89 12.80
N PHE A 238 39.67 -3.96 12.80
CA PHE A 238 39.86 -2.60 13.33
C PHE A 238 39.50 -2.40 14.80
N LEU A 239 38.63 -3.23 15.40
CA LEU A 239 38.21 -3.05 16.80
C LEU A 239 39.17 -3.52 17.91
N PRO A 240 40.17 -4.41 17.72
CA PRO A 240 41.06 -4.76 18.84
C PRO A 240 42.06 -3.66 19.20
N GLY A 241 42.28 -2.67 18.33
CA GLY A 241 43.26 -1.59 18.55
C GLY A 241 42.77 -0.41 19.41
N SER A 242 41.46 -0.18 19.52
CA SER A 242 40.93 1.08 20.07
C SER A 242 40.52 1.02 21.55
N ILE A 243 40.37 -0.17 22.15
CA ILE A 243 39.76 -0.31 23.49
C ILE A 243 40.78 -0.41 24.64
N LEU A 244 42.09 -0.57 24.38
CA LEU A 244 43.09 -0.76 25.46
C LEU A 244 43.81 0.52 25.95
N ARG A 245 43.33 1.73 25.65
CA ARG A 245 43.96 2.97 26.16
C ARG A 245 43.13 3.69 27.22
N LYS A 246 42.84 3.01 28.33
CA LYS A 246 42.49 3.67 29.61
C LYS A 246 43.46 3.22 30.71
N LYS A 247 44.64 3.86 30.77
CA LYS A 247 45.43 3.86 32.00
C LYS A 247 44.92 4.97 32.91
N ASN A 248 44.03 4.54 33.81
CA ASN A 248 43.73 5.19 35.06
C ASN A 248 45.02 5.46 35.85
N LYS A 249 45.32 6.73 36.17
CA LYS A 249 46.25 7.12 37.23
C LYS A 249 45.68 8.36 37.92
N ASN A 250 44.84 8.12 38.92
CA ASN A 250 44.34 9.15 39.81
C ASN A 250 45.46 9.72 40.71
N PRO A 251 45.33 10.96 41.22
CA PRO A 251 46.41 11.73 41.83
C PRO A 251 46.37 11.77 43.39
N TRP A 252 47.58 11.73 43.99
CA TRP A 252 48.05 12.39 45.23
C TRP A 252 47.51 12.01 46.64
N LYS A 253 48.48 11.80 47.58
CA LYS A 253 48.61 12.28 49.00
C LYS A 253 48.82 11.12 50.01
N ALA A 254 50.06 10.79 50.41
CA ALA A 254 51.00 11.45 51.37
C ALA A 254 50.94 10.76 52.78
N PRO A 255 51.77 11.12 53.79
CA PRO A 255 53.00 10.39 54.16
C PRO A 255 53.08 10.00 55.67
N MET A 256 54.25 9.48 56.07
CA MET A 256 54.77 9.22 57.43
C MET A 256 54.20 7.96 58.12
N ARG A 257 55.00 7.15 58.80
CA ARG A 257 56.17 7.43 59.63
C ARG A 257 57.33 6.48 59.39
#